data_AF-A0A0D0BEU9-F1
#
_entry.id   AF-A0A0D0BEU9-F1
#
_cell.length_a   1.000
_cell.length_b   1.000
_cell.length_c   1.000
_cell.angle_alpha   90.00
_cell.angle_beta   90.00
_cell.angle_gamma   90.00
#
_symmetry.space_group_name_H-M   'P 1'
#
loop_
_entity.id
_entity.type
_entity.pdbx_description
1 polymer ?
#
loop_
_entity_poly.entity_id
_entity_poly.type
_entity_poly.pdbx_seq_one_letter_code
_entity_poly.pdbx_strand_id
1 'polypeptide(L)' 'MLDSGKTNQRLGKIPLVIGMPVVITQNFDMESGIVNGCHGTLKSIQYRIDSSGQRHAISCVV' A
#
# COMPACT_ATOMS: atom_id res chain seq x y z
N MET A 1 -1.24 20.01 7.42
CA MET A 1 -1.44 18.86 6.49
C MET A 1 -0.49 17.76 6.96
N LEU A 2 -1.02 16.74 7.64
CA LEU A 2 -0.23 15.62 8.19
C LEU A 2 -0.02 14.62 7.07
N ASP A 3 1.17 14.68 6.47
CA ASP A 3 1.60 13.74 5.43
C ASP A 3 2.46 12.66 6.09
N SER A 4 1.99 11.41 6.08
CA SER A 4 2.75 10.27 6.64
C SER A 4 4.07 10.04 5.89
N GLY A 5 4.18 10.49 4.63
CA GLY A 5 5.44 10.51 3.88
C GLY A 5 6.49 11.45 4.47
N LYS A 6 6.06 12.60 5.02
CA LYS A 6 6.90 13.59 5.72
C LYS A 6 7.15 13.26 7.18
N THR A 7 6.21 12.62 7.87
CA THR A 7 6.31 12.43 9.34
C THR A 7 6.93 11.11 9.76
N ASN A 8 7.25 10.19 8.83
CA ASN A 8 7.73 8.84 9.14
C ASN A 8 6.83 8.10 10.17
N GLN A 9 5.59 8.56 10.33
CA GLN A 9 4.61 7.92 11.19
C GLN A 9 4.21 6.64 10.51
N ARG A 10 4.89 5.56 10.90
CA ARG A 10 4.46 4.21 10.62
C ARG A 10 3.09 4.07 11.30
N LEU A 11 2.00 4.22 10.53
CA LEU A 11 0.82 3.41 10.80
C LEU A 11 1.37 1.99 11.02
N GLY A 12 1.04 1.36 12.14
CA GLY A 12 1.54 0.03 12.48
C GLY A 12 1.41 -0.94 11.29
N LYS A 13 2.15 -2.05 11.31
CA LYS A 13 2.14 -3.02 10.21
C LYS A 13 0.69 -3.42 9.87
N ILE A 14 0.20 -2.99 8.69
CA ILE A 14 -1.11 -3.39 8.19
C ILE A 14 -0.95 -4.79 7.60
N PRO A 15 -1.70 -5.80 8.07
CA PRO A 15 -1.71 -7.10 7.42
C PRO A 15 -2.34 -6.97 6.03
N LEU A 16 -1.59 -7.30 4.99
CA LEU A 16 -2.07 -7.34 3.60
C LEU A 16 -2.49 -8.77 3.25
N VAL A 17 -3.75 -8.94 2.83
CA VAL A 17 -4.31 -10.25 2.44
C VAL A 17 -4.88 -10.13 1.03
N ILE A 18 -4.65 -11.13 0.19
CA ILE A 18 -5.23 -11.18 -1.16
C ILE A 18 -6.76 -11.21 -1.05
N GLY A 19 -7.45 -10.40 -1.84
CA GLY A 19 -8.89 -10.19 -1.76
C GLY A 19 -9.32 -9.10 -0.77
N MET A 20 -8.38 -8.50 -0.03
CA MET A 20 -8.70 -7.43 0.91
C MET A 20 -9.11 -6.15 0.15
N PRO A 21 -10.24 -5.51 0.52
CA PRO A 21 -10.57 -4.19 0.01
C PRO A 21 -9.56 -3.17 0.52
N VAL A 22 -9.06 -2.33 -0.38
CA VAL A 22 -8.08 -1.30 -0.08
C VAL A 22 -8.58 0.05 -0.58
N VAL A 23 -8.06 1.11 0.04
CA VAL A 23 -8.30 2.50 -0.36
C VAL A 23 -6.96 3.13 -0.72
N ILE A 24 -6.88 3.74 -1.90
CA ILE A 24 -5.73 4.52 -2.33
C ILE A 24 -5.73 5.85 -1.58
N THR A 25 -4.66 6.14 -0.84
CA THR A 25 -4.56 7.34 0.01
C THR A 25 -3.59 8.38 -0.52
N GLN A 26 -2.94 8.11 -1.66
CA GLN A 26 -2.10 9.07 -2.39
C GLN A 26 -2.52 9.16 -3.86
N ASN A 27 -2.58 10.37 -4.40
CA ASN A 27 -2.90 10.59 -5.81
C ASN A 27 -1.80 9.95 -6.63
N PHE A 28 -2.13 8.90 -7.36
CA PHE A 28 -1.17 8.09 -8.09
C PHE A 28 -1.07 8.56 -9.53
N ASP A 29 -2.22 8.76 -10.17
CA ASP A 29 -2.31 9.19 -11.56
C ASP A 29 -3.59 10.01 -11.76
N MET A 30 -3.42 11.33 -11.84
CA MET A 30 -4.52 12.27 -12.00
C MET A 30 -5.15 12.21 -13.39
N GLU A 31 -4.41 11.79 -14.43
CA GLU A 31 -4.94 11.71 -15.80
C GLU A 31 -5.78 10.45 -16.01
N SER A 32 -5.40 9.32 -15.39
CA SER A 32 -6.20 8.09 -15.42
C SER A 32 -7.29 8.00 -14.34
N GLY A 33 -7.37 9.01 -13.45
CA GLY A 33 -8.39 9.10 -12.40
C GLY A 33 -8.12 8.26 -11.15
N ILE A 34 -6.89 7.74 -10.98
CA ILE A 34 -6.46 7.06 -9.75
C ILE A 34 -6.03 8.11 -8.72
N VAL A 35 -7.01 8.53 -7.94
CA VAL A 35 -6.89 9.60 -6.94
C VAL A 35 -7.16 9.08 -5.53
N ASN A 36 -6.88 9.92 -4.54
CA ASN A 36 -7.22 9.64 -3.14
C ASN A 36 -8.69 9.26 -2.98
N GLY A 37 -8.95 8.16 -2.28
CA GLY A 37 -10.29 7.63 -2.06
C GLY A 37 -10.72 6.59 -3.07
N CYS A 38 -9.93 6.28 -4.11
CA CYS A 38 -10.22 5.15 -4.99
C CYS A 38 -10.21 3.83 -4.21
N HIS A 39 -11.22 3.01 -4.44
CA HIS A 39 -11.35 1.67 -3.86
C HIS A 39 -10.82 0.62 -4.82
N GLY A 40 -10.20 -0.42 -4.29
CA GLY A 40 -9.79 -1.58 -5.08
C GLY A 40 -9.68 -2.84 -4.25
N THR A 41 -9.25 -3.92 -4.89
CA THR A 41 -9.12 -5.24 -4.24
C THR A 41 -7.70 -5.72 -4.42
N LEU A 42 -6.99 -6.00 -3.33
CA LEU A 42 -5.62 -6.47 -3.39
C LEU A 42 -5.51 -7.82 -4.14
N LYS A 43 -4.88 -7.82 -5.32
CA LYS A 43 -4.76 -9.00 -6.20
C LYS A 43 -3.44 -9.75 -6.02
N SER A 44 -2.35 -9.02 -5.79
CA SER A 44 -1.02 -9.63 -5.56
C SER A 44 -0.13 -8.72 -4.71
N ILE A 45 0.84 -9.34 -4.02
CA ILE A 45 1.85 -8.65 -3.22
C ILE A 45 3.22 -9.16 -3.65
N GLN A 46 4.11 -8.25 -4.02
CA GLN A 46 5.53 -8.55 -4.18
C GLN A 46 6.23 -8.27 -2.86
N TYR A 47 7.04 -9.21 -2.37
CA TYR A 47 7.81 -9.06 -1.15
C TYR A 47 9.27 -9.49 -1.33
N ARG A 48 10.17 -8.86 -0.57
CA ARG A 48 11.51 -9.38 -0.30
C ARG A 48 11.52 -10.14 1.01
N ILE A 49 12.38 -11.15 1.10
CA ILE A 49 12.64 -11.88 2.33
C ILE A 49 13.96 -11.36 2.90
N ASP A 50 13.98 -11.01 4.18
CA ASP A 50 15.21 -10.61 4.87
C ASP A 50 15.99 -11.81 5.42
N SER A 51 17.16 -11.55 6.02
CA SER A 51 18.00 -12.59 6.62
C SER A 51 17.35 -13.35 7.78
N SER A 52 16.28 -12.81 8.35
CA SER A 52 15.47 -13.46 9.41
C SER A 52 14.26 -14.21 8.87
N GLY A 53 14.08 -14.28 7.54
CA GLY A 53 12.95 -14.94 6.90
C GLY A 53 11.66 -14.11 6.89
N GLN A 54 11.69 -12.84 7.30
CA GLN A 54 10.51 -11.98 7.31
C GLN A 54 10.21 -11.42 5.92
N ARG A 55 8.94 -11.38 5.55
CA ARG A 55 8.46 -10.81 4.28
C ARG A 55 8.20 -9.31 4.44
N HIS A 56 8.85 -8.52 3.61
CA HIS A 56 8.64 -7.08 3.51
C HIS A 56 8.02 -6.76 2.16
N ALA A 57 6.81 -6.22 2.17
CA ALA A 57 6.14 -5.80 0.95
C ALA A 57 6.95 -4.71 0.23
N ILE A 58 7.08 -4.84 -1.10
CA ILE A 58 7.76 -3.89 -1.99
C ILE A 58 6.70 -3.18 -2.84
N SER A 59 5.79 -3.94 -3.43
CA SER A 59 4.75 -3.45 -4.32
C SER A 59 3.52 -4.36 -4.25
N CYS A 60 2.40 -3.91 -4.81
CA CYS A 60 1.18 -4.70 -4.91
C CYS A 60 0.39 -4.34 -6.17
N VAL A 61 -0.52 -5.23 -6.56
CA VAL A 61 -1.50 -4.98 -7.62
C VAL A 61 -2.88 -4.91 -6.98
N VAL A 62 -3.64 -3.90 -7.33
CA VAL A 62 -4.99 -3.58 -6.82
C VAL A 62 -6.03 -3.68 -7.94
#